data_AF-A0A6L9L242-F1
#
_entry.id   AF-A0A6L9L242-F1
#
_cell.length_a   1.000
_cell.length_b   1.000
_cell.length_c   1.000
_cell.angle_alpha   90.00
_cell.angle_beta   90.00
_cell.angle_gamma   90.00
#
_symmetry.space_group_name_H-M   'P 1'
#
loop_
_entity.id
_entity.type
_entity.pdbx_description
1 polymer ?
#
loop_
_entity_poly.entity_id
_entity_poly.type
_entity_poly.pdbx_seq_one_letter_code
_entity_poly.pdbx_strand_id
1 'polypeptide(L)'
;MKNMLFLYVLVIILGVALVVGGTIGLLKARAQQPEELLPLVVSPEPFELSDPDQAPTWDPQQESRKKFNERQMAWRKQKQEVEQTEKEVDRLLQEKMSLTNSLINCKTPESLQALKEQLYQSQQHFDVAMARHHQELQKWKATLLTD
;
A
#
# COMPACT_ATOMS: atom_id res chain seq x y z
N MET A 1 -39.12 18.73 -16.81
CA MET A 1 -37.76 18.34 -16.35
C MET A 1 -37.75 17.29 -15.24
N LYS A 2 -38.83 17.15 -14.44
CA LYS A 2 -38.88 16.18 -13.31
C LYS A 2 -38.85 14.69 -13.74
N ASN A 3 -39.40 14.36 -14.91
CA ASN A 3 -39.47 12.97 -15.40
C ASN A 3 -38.14 12.46 -15.98
N MET A 4 -37.24 13.34 -16.44
CA MET A 4 -35.93 12.93 -16.93
C MET A 4 -34.96 12.56 -15.81
N LEU A 5 -35.15 13.11 -14.60
CA LEU A 5 -34.34 12.76 -13.43
C LEU A 5 -34.65 11.35 -12.92
N PHE A 6 -35.92 10.92 -12.99
CA PHE A 6 -36.36 9.61 -12.52
C PHE A 6 -35.77 8.46 -13.34
N LEU A 7 -35.67 8.66 -14.66
CA LEU A 7 -35.09 7.66 -15.57
C LEU A 7 -33.59 7.43 -15.26
N TYR A 8 -32.87 8.51 -14.94
CA TYR A 8 -31.44 8.44 -14.60
C TYR A 8 -31.19 7.68 -13.29
N VAL A 9 -32.03 7.92 -12.27
CA VAL A 9 -31.95 7.20 -10.98
C VAL A 9 -32.22 5.70 -11.15
N LEU A 10 -33.19 5.33 -12.00
CA LEU A 10 -33.51 3.93 -12.30
C LEU A 10 -32.34 3.19 -12.97
N VAL A 11 -31.65 3.84 -13.91
CA VAL A 11 -30.47 3.28 -14.59
C VAL A 11 -29.31 3.06 -13.62
N ILE A 12 -29.10 3.98 -12.67
CA ILE A 12 -28.03 3.85 -11.66
C ILE A 12 -28.29 2.65 -10.74
N ILE A 13 -29.52 2.47 -10.25
CA ILE A 13 -29.87 1.37 -9.36
C ILE A 13 -29.69 0.02 -10.07
N LEU A 14 -30.10 -0.07 -11.35
CA LEU A 14 -29.94 -1.28 -12.15
C LEU A 14 -28.45 -1.62 -12.39
N GLY A 15 -27.62 -0.60 -12.64
CA GLY A 15 -26.18 -0.75 -12.81
C GLY A 15 -25.47 -1.24 -11.53
N VAL A 16 -25.83 -0.70 -10.37
CA VAL A 16 -25.23 -1.09 -9.08
C VAL A 16 -25.61 -2.53 -8.71
N ALA A 17 -26.85 -2.95 -8.96
CA ALA A 17 -27.29 -4.33 -8.68
C ALA A 17 -26.51 -5.38 -9.48
N LEU A 18 -26.16 -5.09 -10.73
CA LEU A 18 -25.37 -5.97 -11.60
C LEU A 18 -23.92 -6.13 -11.10
N VAL A 19 -23.31 -5.06 -10.58
CA VAL A 19 -21.94 -5.08 -10.05
C VAL A 19 -21.88 -5.85 -8.71
N VAL A 20 -22.88 -5.68 -7.84
CA VAL A 20 -22.94 -6.40 -6.55
C VAL A 20 -23.31 -7.87 -6.75
N GLY A 21 -24.23 -8.20 -7.66
CA GLY A 21 -24.60 -9.58 -7.99
C GLY A 21 -23.47 -10.37 -8.65
N GLY A 22 -22.66 -9.73 -9.51
CA GLY A 22 -21.55 -10.37 -10.21
C GLY A 22 -20.37 -10.76 -9.31
N THR A 23 -20.06 -9.97 -8.29
CA THR A 23 -18.92 -10.21 -7.38
C THR A 23 -19.18 -11.35 -6.38
N ILE A 24 -20.43 -11.50 -5.93
CA ILE A 24 -20.83 -12.58 -5.00
C ILE A 24 -20.95 -13.93 -5.74
N GLY A 25 -21.38 -13.93 -7.01
CA GLY A 25 -21.45 -15.13 -7.83
C GLY A 25 -20.09 -15.78 -8.11
N LEU A 26 -19.03 -14.98 -8.26
CA LEU A 26 -17.68 -15.48 -8.57
C LEU A 26 -16.99 -16.16 -7.37
N LEU A 27 -17.28 -15.71 -6.15
CA LEU A 27 -16.70 -16.25 -4.91
C LEU A 27 -17.25 -17.65 -4.56
N LYS A 28 -18.50 -17.96 -4.94
CA LYS A 28 -19.11 -19.27 -4.64
C LYS A 28 -18.65 -20.39 -5.58
N ALA A 29 -18.10 -20.06 -6.75
CA ALA A 29 -17.67 -21.04 -7.75
C ALA A 29 -16.29 -21.67 -7.49
N ARG A 30 -15.49 -21.16 -6.54
CA ARG A 30 -14.09 -21.60 -6.33
C ARG A 30 -13.83 -22.35 -5.02
N ALA A 31 -14.88 -22.73 -4.28
CA ALA A 31 -14.76 -23.44 -3.00
C ALA A 31 -15.08 -24.96 -3.08
N GLN A 32 -15.28 -25.51 -4.28
CA GLN A 32 -15.61 -26.92 -4.50
C GLN A 32 -14.53 -27.58 -5.35
N GLN A 33 -13.32 -27.72 -4.78
CA GLN A 33 -12.35 -28.68 -5.26
C GLN A 33 -12.03 -29.63 -4.10
N PRO A 34 -12.70 -30.79 -4.02
CA PRO A 34 -12.33 -31.84 -3.09
C PRO A 34 -11.09 -32.53 -3.68
N GLU A 35 -9.90 -32.25 -3.14
CA GLU A 35 -8.73 -33.06 -3.47
C GLU A 35 -8.84 -34.42 -2.77
N GLU A 36 -9.21 -35.38 -3.62
CA GLU A 36 -9.19 -36.81 -3.44
C GLU A 36 -7.76 -37.30 -3.15
N LEU A 37 -7.66 -38.09 -2.08
CA LEU A 37 -6.69 -39.16 -1.79
C LEU A 37 -5.61 -39.48 -2.84
N LEU A 38 -4.35 -39.57 -2.37
CA LEU A 38 -3.37 -40.51 -2.89
C LEU A 38 -2.74 -41.30 -1.74
N PRO A 39 -3.04 -42.60 -1.57
CA PRO A 39 -2.16 -43.50 -0.86
C PRO A 39 -1.15 -44.03 -1.87
N LEU A 40 0.10 -43.58 -1.82
CA LEU A 40 1.17 -44.22 -2.60
C LEU A 40 2.15 -44.96 -1.69
N VAL A 41 2.24 -46.23 -2.04
CA VAL A 41 2.93 -47.34 -1.39
C VAL A 41 4.45 -47.18 -1.40
N VAL A 42 5.02 -47.72 -0.33
CA VAL A 42 6.42 -48.02 0.01
C VAL A 42 7.25 -48.64 -1.13
N SER A 43 8.49 -48.19 -1.32
CA SER A 43 9.64 -49.07 -1.58
C SER A 43 10.96 -48.40 -1.18
N PRO A 44 11.83 -49.04 -0.36
CA PRO A 44 13.13 -48.51 0.02
C PRO A 44 14.20 -49.01 -0.96
N GLU A 45 14.78 -48.12 -1.75
CA GLU A 45 16.10 -48.38 -2.32
C GLU A 45 17.15 -48.04 -1.25
N PRO A 46 18.16 -48.90 -1.00
CA PRO A 46 19.24 -48.56 -0.10
C PRO A 46 20.03 -47.41 -0.71
N PHE A 47 20.04 -46.28 -0.01
CA PHE A 47 20.86 -45.12 -0.37
C PHE A 47 22.34 -45.52 -0.21
N GLU A 48 23.08 -45.59 -1.32
CA GLU A 48 24.54 -45.80 -1.29
C GLU A 48 25.20 -44.60 -0.61
N LEU A 49 25.76 -44.84 0.59
CA LEU A 49 26.60 -43.92 1.34
C LEU A 49 27.90 -43.66 0.58
N SER A 50 27.95 -42.55 -0.16
CA SER A 50 29.19 -41.96 -0.66
C SER A 50 29.78 -41.01 0.39
N ASP A 51 31.07 -41.19 0.69
CA ASP A 51 31.98 -40.50 1.63
C ASP A 51 31.42 -39.36 2.53
N PRO A 52 31.44 -39.51 3.88
CA PRO A 52 30.75 -38.63 4.82
C PRO A 52 31.47 -37.33 5.21
N ASP A 53 32.60 -36.96 4.58
CA ASP A 53 33.44 -35.88 5.13
C ASP A 53 33.18 -34.46 4.59
N GLN A 54 32.27 -34.25 3.62
CA GLN A 54 31.93 -32.88 3.16
C GLN A 54 30.49 -32.70 2.65
N ALA A 55 29.49 -33.01 3.48
CA ALA A 55 28.21 -32.32 3.34
C ALA A 55 28.26 -31.07 4.24
N PRO A 56 28.16 -29.83 3.70
CA PRO A 56 28.03 -28.66 4.55
C PRO A 56 26.84 -28.89 5.48
N THR A 57 27.05 -28.73 6.79
CA THR A 57 26.00 -28.83 7.80
C THR A 57 25.01 -27.72 7.54
N TRP A 58 24.05 -27.98 6.66
CA TRP A 58 22.94 -27.08 6.37
C TRP A 58 22.09 -27.09 7.62
N ASP A 59 22.24 -26.07 8.47
CA ASP A 59 21.36 -25.87 9.61
C ASP A 59 20.14 -25.08 9.13
N PRO A 60 18.98 -25.73 8.89
CA PRO A 60 17.76 -25.05 8.46
C PRO A 60 17.31 -23.95 9.43
N GLN A 61 17.80 -23.95 10.69
CA GLN A 61 17.55 -22.85 11.62
C GLN A 61 18.34 -21.58 11.28
N GLN A 62 19.56 -21.68 10.76
CA GLN A 62 20.38 -20.51 10.44
C GLN A 62 19.81 -19.74 9.25
N GLU A 63 19.33 -20.44 8.22
CA GLU A 63 18.70 -19.80 7.06
C GLU A 63 17.35 -19.15 7.42
N SER A 64 16.57 -19.80 8.29
CA SER A 64 15.32 -19.25 8.81
C SER A 64 15.55 -17.97 9.63
N ARG A 65 16.58 -17.95 10.49
CA ARG A 65 16.97 -16.75 11.26
C ARG A 65 17.47 -15.62 10.37
N LYS A 66 18.25 -15.96 9.32
CA LYS A 66 18.72 -14.98 8.35
C LYS A 66 17.56 -14.31 7.61
N LYS A 67 16.61 -15.10 7.08
CA LYS A 67 15.40 -14.60 6.40
C LYS A 67 14.53 -13.74 7.31
N PHE A 68 14.36 -14.13 8.58
CA PHE A 68 13.63 -13.34 9.56
C PHE A 68 14.30 -11.98 9.83
N ASN A 69 15.62 -11.96 10.02
CA ASN A 69 16.37 -10.72 10.24
C ASN A 69 16.34 -9.80 9.02
N GLU A 70 16.44 -10.35 7.81
CA GLU A 70 16.32 -9.61 6.55
C GLU A 70 14.95 -8.92 6.44
N ARG A 71 13.86 -9.64 6.73
CA ARG A 71 12.51 -9.08 6.77
C ARG A 71 12.38 -7.99 7.83
N GLN A 72 12.92 -8.22 9.03
CA GLN A 72 12.88 -7.22 10.10
C GLN A 72 13.61 -5.92 9.72
N MET A 73 14.77 -6.02 9.05
CA MET A 73 15.49 -4.84 8.56
C MET A 73 14.72 -4.13 7.45
N ALA A 74 14.12 -4.86 6.51
CA ALA A 74 13.27 -4.28 5.47
C ALA A 74 12.07 -3.53 6.05
N TRP A 75 11.42 -4.09 7.08
CA TRP A 75 10.33 -3.46 7.82
C TRP A 75 10.75 -2.17 8.51
N ARG A 76 11.88 -2.17 9.23
CA ARG A 76 12.39 -0.97 9.90
C ARG A 76 12.70 0.13 8.90
N LYS A 77 13.28 -0.23 7.76
CA LYS A 77 13.60 0.72 6.69
C LYS A 77 12.34 1.36 6.11
N GLN A 78 11.32 0.57 5.77
CA GLN A 78 10.07 1.11 5.24
C GLN A 78 9.34 2.00 6.25
N LYS A 79 9.29 1.59 7.52
CA LYS A 79 8.70 2.42 8.58
C LYS A 79 9.39 3.78 8.67
N GLN A 80 10.72 3.81 8.57
CA GLN A 80 11.49 5.06 8.58
C GLN A 80 11.20 5.94 7.37
N GLU A 81 11.00 5.36 6.17
CA GLU A 81 10.64 6.10 4.96
C GLU A 81 9.24 6.75 5.07
N VAL A 82 8.27 6.05 5.67
CA VAL A 82 6.94 6.61 5.95
C VAL A 82 7.02 7.77 6.96
N GLU A 83 7.72 7.59 8.08
CA GLU A 83 7.91 8.65 9.09
C GLU A 83 8.64 9.87 8.53
N GLN A 84 9.58 9.67 7.59
CA GLN A 84 10.28 10.77 6.94
C GLN A 84 9.36 11.60 6.04
N THR A 85 8.53 10.92 5.24
CA THR A 85 7.57 11.60 4.35
C THR A 85 6.45 12.28 5.12
N GLU A 86 6.04 11.74 6.28
CA GLU A 86 5.10 12.39 7.21
C GLU A 86 5.65 13.73 7.72
N LYS A 87 6.90 13.73 8.21
CA LYS A 87 7.57 14.97 8.67
C LYS A 87 7.72 16.01 7.57
N GLU A 88 7.93 15.57 6.33
CA GLU A 88 8.01 16.47 5.17
C GLU A 88 6.66 17.16 4.91
N VAL A 89 5.57 16.40 4.96
CA VAL A 89 4.19 16.91 4.85
C VAL A 89 3.89 17.91 5.96
N ASP A 90 4.20 17.57 7.22
CA ASP A 90 3.96 18.45 8.38
C ASP A 90 4.69 19.79 8.25
N ARG A 91 5.95 19.75 7.80
CA ARG A 91 6.75 20.97 7.56
C ARG A 91 6.08 21.86 6.50
N LEU A 92 5.66 21.29 5.37
CA LEU A 92 5.02 22.03 4.29
C LEU A 92 3.64 22.57 4.71
N LEU A 93 2.92 21.83 5.55
CA LEU A 93 1.67 22.29 6.13
C LEU A 93 1.90 23.52 7.02
N GLN A 94 2.93 23.50 7.87
CA GLN A 94 3.28 24.64 8.72
C GLN A 94 3.69 25.87 7.90
N GLU A 95 4.46 25.68 6.83
CA GLU A 95 4.83 26.75 5.89
C GLU A 95 3.58 27.37 5.25
N LYS A 96 2.65 26.54 4.75
CA LYS A 96 1.39 27.00 4.18
C LYS A 96 0.55 27.80 5.20
N MET A 97 0.48 27.34 6.46
CA MET A 97 -0.22 28.08 7.52
C MET A 97 0.44 29.44 7.78
N SER A 98 1.78 29.50 7.79
CA SER A 98 2.52 30.76 7.95
C SER A 98 2.24 31.73 6.81
N LEU A 99 2.29 31.28 5.55
CA LEU A 99 1.97 32.09 4.37
C LEU A 99 0.52 32.57 4.39
N THR A 100 -0.41 31.71 4.83
CA THR A 100 -1.83 32.07 4.99
C THR A 100 -2.00 33.18 6.04
N ASN A 101 -1.33 33.07 7.19
CA ASN A 101 -1.36 34.10 8.23
C ASN A 101 -0.76 35.43 7.74
N SER A 102 0.33 35.37 6.98
CA SER A 102 0.93 36.54 6.34
C SER A 102 -0.02 37.19 5.33
N LEU A 103 -0.76 36.38 4.54
CA LEU A 103 -1.75 36.87 3.58
C LEU A 103 -2.92 37.57 4.27
N ILE A 104 -3.43 37.03 5.38
CA ILE A 104 -4.52 37.62 6.17
C ILE A 104 -4.13 39.00 6.72
N ASN A 105 -2.87 39.15 7.15
CA ASN A 105 -2.36 40.40 7.74
C ASN A 105 -1.78 41.39 6.72
N CYS A 106 -1.81 41.04 5.43
CA CYS A 106 -1.23 41.82 4.35
C CYS A 106 -2.03 43.12 4.12
N LYS A 107 -1.34 44.26 4.13
CA LYS A 107 -1.97 45.60 3.97
C LYS A 107 -1.67 46.28 2.64
N THR A 108 -0.68 45.82 1.88
CA THR A 108 -0.35 46.40 0.57
C THR A 108 -0.71 45.44 -0.57
N PRO A 109 -1.20 45.96 -1.70
CA PRO A 109 -1.63 45.13 -2.83
C PRO A 109 -0.47 44.40 -3.52
N GLU A 110 0.73 44.99 -3.54
CA GLU A 110 1.94 44.38 -4.11
C GLU A 110 2.39 43.14 -3.32
N SER A 111 2.42 43.20 -1.98
CA SER A 111 2.76 42.02 -1.18
C SER A 111 1.66 40.97 -1.19
N LEU A 112 0.40 41.35 -1.43
CA LEU A 112 -0.72 40.42 -1.54
C LEU A 112 -0.58 39.52 -2.78
N GLN A 113 -0.12 40.07 -3.90
CA GLN A 113 0.11 39.28 -5.12
C GLN A 113 1.30 38.32 -4.96
N ALA A 114 2.40 38.79 -4.36
CA ALA A 114 3.56 37.94 -4.05
C ALA A 114 3.20 36.78 -3.09
N LEU A 115 2.44 37.07 -2.03
CA LEU A 115 2.01 36.05 -1.06
C LEU A 115 1.04 35.03 -1.69
N LYS A 116 0.17 35.46 -2.62
CA LYS A 116 -0.69 34.53 -3.36
C LYS A 116 0.11 33.56 -4.23
N GLU A 117 1.15 34.06 -4.90
CA GLU A 117 2.02 33.22 -5.73
C GLU A 117 2.81 32.22 -4.87
N GLN A 118 3.36 32.68 -3.74
CA GLN A 118 4.05 31.79 -2.79
C GLN A 118 3.10 30.73 -2.21
N LEU A 119 1.87 31.10 -1.87
CA LEU A 119 0.87 30.18 -1.35
C LEU A 119 0.43 29.15 -2.41
N TYR A 120 0.37 29.56 -3.68
CA TYR A 120 0.13 28.64 -4.79
C TYR A 120 1.27 27.64 -5.00
N GLN A 121 2.53 28.11 -4.98
CA GLN A 121 3.69 27.23 -5.07
C GLN A 121 3.77 26.26 -3.88
N SER A 122 3.57 26.79 -2.67
CA SER A 122 3.52 25.99 -1.43
C SER A 122 2.43 24.91 -1.49
N GLN A 123 1.26 25.22 -2.06
CA GLN A 123 0.19 24.24 -2.28
C GLN A 123 0.64 23.12 -3.24
N GLN A 124 1.29 23.45 -4.35
CA GLN A 124 1.80 22.43 -5.28
C GLN A 124 2.84 21.52 -4.62
N HIS A 125 3.77 22.08 -3.85
CA HIS A 125 4.76 21.29 -3.12
C HIS A 125 4.11 20.38 -2.08
N PHE A 126 3.11 20.88 -1.36
CA PHE A 126 2.33 20.09 -0.40
C PHE A 126 1.60 18.93 -1.08
N ASP A 127 0.94 19.17 -2.21
CA ASP A 127 0.20 18.13 -2.94
C ASP A 127 1.12 17.01 -3.43
N VAL A 128 2.31 17.35 -3.93
CA VAL A 128 3.33 16.37 -4.34
C VAL A 128 3.85 15.57 -3.15
N ALA A 129 4.15 16.24 -2.02
CA ALA A 129 4.63 15.57 -0.81
C ALA A 129 3.56 14.63 -0.22
N MET A 130 2.29 15.06 -0.21
CA MET A 130 1.16 14.23 0.21
C MET A 130 0.98 13.00 -0.68
N ALA A 131 1.05 13.17 -2.00
CA ALA A 131 0.99 12.04 -2.93
C ALA A 131 2.12 11.04 -2.69
N ARG A 132 3.34 11.53 -2.42
CA ARG A 132 4.49 10.69 -2.06
C ARG A 132 4.27 9.96 -0.75
N HIS A 133 3.85 10.65 0.31
CA HIS A 133 3.56 10.03 1.60
C HIS A 133 2.46 8.95 1.47
N HIS A 134 1.41 9.23 0.70
CA HIS A 134 0.37 8.25 0.39
C HIS A 134 0.93 7.01 -0.31
N GLN A 135 1.82 7.19 -1.29
CA GLN A 135 2.47 6.09 -1.98
C GLN A 135 3.32 5.22 -1.03
N GLU A 136 4.11 5.83 -0.15
CA GLU A 136 4.90 5.09 0.84
C GLU A 136 4.02 4.35 1.84
N LEU A 137 2.91 4.95 2.29
CA LEU A 137 1.91 4.26 3.11
C LEU A 137 1.31 3.04 2.40
N GLN A 138 0.99 3.14 1.10
CA GLN A 138 0.49 1.99 0.33
C GLN A 138 1.52 0.88 0.22
N LYS A 139 2.80 1.22 -0.01
CA LYS A 139 3.90 0.23 -0.05
C LYS A 139 4.08 -0.45 1.31
N TRP A 140 4.03 0.31 2.40
CA TRP A 140 4.14 -0.24 3.73
C TRP A 140 2.95 -1.15 4.06
N LYS A 141 1.72 -0.73 3.74
CA LYS A 141 0.51 -1.54 3.86
C LYS A 141 0.62 -2.84 3.06
N ALA A 142 1.10 -2.78 1.82
CA ALA A 142 1.30 -3.98 1.00
C ALA A 142 2.28 -4.94 1.69
N THR A 143 3.40 -4.43 2.20
CA THR A 143 4.41 -5.23 2.90
C THR A 143 3.86 -5.87 4.18
N LEU A 144 3.00 -5.17 4.95
CA LEU A 144 2.33 -5.73 6.13
C LEU A 144 1.32 -6.84 5.81
N LEU A 145 0.76 -6.87 4.59
CA LEU A 145 -0.26 -7.84 4.19
C LEU A 145 0.34 -9.07 3.50
N THR A 146 1.53 -8.94 2.91
CA THR A 146 2.19 -10.02 2.18
C THR A 146 3.20 -10.82 3.01
N ASP A 147 3.82 -10.20 4.01
CA ASP A 147 4.82 -10.83 4.90
C ASP A 147 4.23 -11.21 6.27
#